data_AF-A0A7Y0S0Q3-F1
#
_entry.id   AF-A0A7Y0S0Q3-F1
#
_cell.length_a   1.000
_cell.length_b   1.000
_cell.length_c   1.000
_cell.angle_alpha   90.00
_cell.angle_beta   90.00
_cell.angle_gamma   90.00
#
_symmetry.space_group_name_H-M   'P 1'
#
loop_
_entity.id
_entity.type
_entity.pdbx_description
1 polymer ?
#
loop_
_entity_poly.entity_id
_entity_poly.type
_entity_poly.pdbx_seq_one_letter_code
_entity_poly.pdbx_strand_id
1 'polypeptide(L)'
;MSSNKEVYSAFRAQIFEALDVEAIQSLARPEIEGQIRNAVDVLATNFDRPVTSMMKASLVKSMLDELFGLGPIQPLVDDKAITDIMVNGPNNVFYEKHGKLEKSDITFI
;
A
#
# COMPACT_ATOMS: atom_id res chain seq x y z
N MET A 1 -16.84 -7.29 -2.86
CA MET A 1 -15.98 -6.70 -1.81
C MET A 1 -14.56 -6.37 -2.35
N SER A 2 -14.40 -5.91 -3.60
CA SER A 2 -13.06 -5.85 -4.23
C SER A 2 -12.68 -4.50 -4.86
N SER A 3 -13.47 -3.43 -4.67
CA SER A 3 -13.26 -2.19 -5.44
C SER A 3 -11.93 -1.49 -5.12
N ASN A 4 -11.49 -1.47 -3.85
CA ASN A 4 -10.28 -0.70 -3.47
C ASN A 4 -8.98 -1.42 -3.82
N LYS A 5 -8.97 -2.75 -3.75
CA LYS A 5 -7.79 -3.57 -4.09
C LYS A 5 -7.51 -3.56 -5.59
N GLU A 6 -8.57 -3.58 -6.41
CA GLU A 6 -8.47 -3.44 -7.87
C GLU A 6 -7.87 -2.07 -8.25
N VAL A 7 -8.37 -0.99 -7.63
CA VAL A 7 -7.83 0.36 -7.87
C VAL A 7 -6.37 0.44 -7.44
N TYR A 8 -6.02 -0.11 -6.27
CA TYR A 8 -4.65 -0.14 -5.79
C TYR A 8 -3.72 -0.86 -6.76
N SER A 9 -4.09 -2.07 -7.19
CA SER A 9 -3.28 -2.86 -8.11
C SER A 9 -3.07 -2.16 -9.45
N ALA A 10 -4.11 -1.52 -9.99
CA ALA A 10 -4.02 -0.77 -11.25
C ALA A 10 -3.10 0.45 -11.12
N PHE A 11 -3.25 1.22 -10.05
CA PHE A 11 -2.45 2.44 -9.84
C PHE A 11 -1.00 2.09 -9.53
N ARG A 12 -0.78 1.06 -8.69
CA ARG A 12 0.55 0.57 -8.35
C ARG A 12 1.34 0.19 -9.60
N ALA A 13 0.76 -0.63 -10.48
CA ALA A 13 1.44 -1.08 -11.69
C ALA A 13 1.91 0.11 -12.54
N GLN A 14 1.03 1.08 -12.80
CA GLN A 14 1.36 2.25 -13.62
C GLN A 14 2.37 3.18 -12.94
N ILE A 15 2.24 3.39 -11.62
CA ILE A 15 3.14 4.28 -10.87
C ILE A 15 4.53 3.65 -10.77
N PHE A 16 4.63 2.36 -10.49
CA PHE A 16 5.92 1.67 -10.32
C PHE A 16 6.61 1.41 -11.66
N GLU A 17 5.87 1.28 -12.76
CA GLU A 17 6.45 1.23 -14.11
C GLU A 17 7.00 2.60 -14.54
N ALA A 18 6.34 3.69 -14.12
CA ALA A 18 6.82 5.04 -14.39
C ALA A 18 7.93 5.51 -13.42
N LEU A 19 8.05 4.89 -12.25
CA LEU A 19 9.09 5.18 -11.27
C LEU A 19 10.38 4.43 -11.63
N ASP A 20 11.39 5.20 -12.04
CA ASP A 20 12.71 4.66 -12.26
C ASP A 20 13.38 4.29 -10.92
N VAL A 21 14.04 3.13 -10.86
CA VAL A 21 14.80 2.66 -9.69
C VAL A 21 15.89 3.68 -9.32
N GLU A 22 16.47 4.34 -10.32
CA GLU A 22 17.46 5.41 -10.12
C GLU A 22 16.85 6.65 -9.44
N ALA A 23 15.59 6.98 -9.75
CA ALA A 23 14.86 8.06 -9.09
C ALA A 23 14.58 7.73 -7.61
N ILE A 24 14.27 6.46 -7.31
CA ILE A 24 14.03 6.02 -5.92
C ILE A 24 15.29 6.15 -5.06
N GLN A 25 16.47 5.87 -5.63
CA GLN A 25 17.73 5.93 -4.90
C GLN A 25 18.31 7.35 -4.77
N SER A 26 17.98 8.24 -5.70
CA SER A 26 18.56 9.59 -5.76
C SER A 26 17.71 10.65 -5.07
N LEU A 27 16.38 10.48 -5.04
CA LEU A 27 15.45 11.46 -4.47
C LEU A 27 15.24 11.25 -2.97
N ALA A 28 14.95 12.35 -2.27
CA ALA A 28 14.59 12.28 -0.87
C ALA A 28 13.16 11.74 -0.68
N ARG A 29 12.89 11.07 0.44
CA ARG A 29 11.55 10.52 0.76
C ARG A 29 10.38 11.52 0.55
N PRO A 30 10.48 12.81 0.96
CA PRO A 30 9.40 13.77 0.72
C PRO A 30 9.13 14.06 -0.76
N GLU A 31 10.16 13.99 -1.61
CA GLU A 31 10.04 14.22 -3.05
C GLU A 31 9.32 13.06 -3.72
N ILE A 32 9.67 11.83 -3.33
CA ILE A 32 9.01 10.60 -3.82
C ILE A 32 7.54 10.56 -3.38
N GLU A 33 7.25 10.94 -2.13
CA GLU A 33 5.85 11.11 -1.68
C GLU A 33 5.09 12.12 -2.54
N GLY A 34 5.71 13.27 -2.86
CA GLY A 34 5.10 14.27 -3.73
C GLY A 34 4.79 13.72 -5.13
N GLN A 35 5.71 12.95 -5.72
CA GLN A 35 5.50 12.34 -7.03
C GLN A 35 4.38 11.30 -7.02
N ILE A 36 4.38 10.41 -6.03
CA ILE A 36 3.33 9.38 -5.89
C ILE A 36 1.97 10.06 -5.70
N ARG A 37 1.89 11.08 -4.86
CA ARG A 37 0.65 11.84 -4.65
C ARG A 37 0.13 12.45 -5.94
N ASN A 38 0.99 13.12 -6.70
CA ASN A 38 0.63 13.70 -7.99
C ASN A 38 0.17 12.63 -8.99
N ALA A 39 0.87 11.50 -9.05
CA ALA A 39 0.51 10.40 -9.93
C ALA A 39 -0.85 9.80 -9.55
N VAL A 40 -1.11 9.56 -8.25
CA VAL A 40 -2.41 9.10 -7.75
C VAL A 40 -3.52 10.09 -8.10
N ASP A 41 -3.26 11.40 -8.02
CA ASP A 41 -4.25 12.43 -8.40
C ASP A 41 -4.58 12.43 -9.89
N VAL A 42 -3.57 12.28 -10.75
CA VAL A 42 -3.75 12.15 -12.21
C VAL A 42 -4.54 10.88 -12.53
N LEU A 43 -4.14 9.74 -11.97
CA LEU A 43 -4.82 8.47 -12.21
C LEU A 43 -6.25 8.46 -11.68
N ALA A 44 -6.49 9.05 -10.51
CA ALA A 44 -7.83 9.16 -9.94
C ALA A 44 -8.76 10.04 -10.77
N THR A 45 -8.23 11.06 -11.45
CA THR A 45 -9.02 11.92 -12.36
C THR A 45 -9.45 11.14 -13.61
N ASN A 46 -8.60 10.23 -14.10
CA ASN A 46 -8.84 9.43 -15.29
C ASN A 46 -9.54 8.09 -15.00
N PHE A 47 -9.89 7.81 -13.74
CA PHE A 47 -10.51 6.55 -13.35
C PHE A 47 -12.03 6.62 -13.48
N ASP A 48 -12.66 5.57 -14.03
CA ASP A 48 -14.11 5.53 -14.29
C ASP A 48 -15.00 5.64 -13.03
N ARG A 49 -14.42 5.55 -11.84
CA ARG A 49 -15.12 5.62 -10.55
C ARG A 49 -14.58 6.76 -9.69
N PRO A 50 -15.44 7.44 -8.92
CA PRO A 50 -14.98 8.49 -8.01
C PRO A 50 -14.07 7.91 -6.92
N VAL A 51 -12.83 8.40 -6.86
CA VAL A 51 -11.86 8.09 -5.81
C VAL A 51 -11.86 9.22 -4.78
N THR A 52 -12.28 8.91 -3.55
CA THR A 52 -12.37 9.91 -2.48
C THR A 52 -10.97 10.33 -2.00
N SER A 53 -10.85 11.53 -1.42
CA SER A 53 -9.58 12.01 -0.86
C SER A 53 -9.01 11.08 0.22
N MET A 54 -9.87 10.45 1.02
CA MET A 54 -9.47 9.46 2.01
C MET A 54 -8.86 8.21 1.35
N MET A 55 -9.47 7.76 0.24
CA MET A 55 -8.95 6.63 -0.52
C MET A 55 -7.62 6.98 -1.18
N LYS A 56 -7.48 8.16 -1.79
CA LYS A 56 -6.20 8.65 -2.35
C LYS A 56 -5.10 8.66 -1.29
N ALA A 57 -5.37 9.22 -0.11
CA ALA A 57 -4.40 9.24 0.99
C ALA A 57 -3.97 7.82 1.41
N SER A 58 -4.92 6.88 1.46
CA SER A 58 -4.63 5.47 1.73
C SER A 58 -3.76 4.80 0.65
N LEU A 59 -4.05 5.09 -0.63
CA LEU A 59 -3.25 4.58 -1.75
C LEU A 59 -1.81 5.09 -1.70
N VAL A 60 -1.63 6.41 -1.50
CA VAL A 60 -0.30 7.03 -1.36
C VAL A 60 0.46 6.43 -0.19
N LYS A 61 -0.18 6.30 0.99
CA LYS A 61 0.46 5.68 2.15
C LYS A 61 0.90 4.24 1.84
N SER A 62 0.01 3.43 1.25
CA SER A 62 0.30 2.03 0.93
C SER A 62 1.48 1.89 -0.04
N MET A 63 1.56 2.76 -1.05
CA MET A 63 2.70 2.79 -1.99
C MET A 63 4.00 3.22 -1.32
N LEU A 64 3.95 4.18 -0.40
CA LEU A 64 5.12 4.58 0.38
C LEU A 64 5.59 3.48 1.32
N ASP A 65 4.66 2.79 1.98
CA ASP A 65 4.97 1.65 2.83
C ASP A 65 5.60 0.51 2.01
N GLU A 66 5.24 0.39 0.73
CA GLU A 66 5.84 -0.58 -0.20
C GLU A 66 7.25 -0.21 -0.66
N LEU A 67 7.55 1.07 -0.84
CA LEU A 67 8.89 1.53 -1.24
C LEU A 67 9.87 1.64 -0.06
N PHE A 68 9.39 2.04 1.11
CA PHE A 68 10.25 2.41 2.25
C PHE A 68 9.98 1.63 3.53
N GLY A 69 8.92 0.84 3.56
CA GLY A 69 8.52 0.05 4.72
C GLY A 69 8.49 -1.44 4.39
N LEU A 70 7.57 -2.14 5.06
CA LEU A 70 7.35 -3.57 4.90
C LEU A 70 6.20 -3.87 3.93
N GLY A 71 5.81 -2.88 3.12
CA GLY A 71 4.70 -2.99 2.17
C GLY A 71 3.37 -3.27 2.87
N PRO A 72 2.59 -4.25 2.37
CA PRO A 72 1.20 -4.40 2.79
C PRO A 72 1.05 -4.86 4.25
N ILE A 73 2.12 -5.36 4.88
CA ILE A 73 2.12 -5.76 6.31
C ILE A 73 2.47 -4.64 7.28
N GLN A 74 2.93 -3.47 6.79
CA GLN A 74 3.29 -2.33 7.63
C GLN A 74 2.21 -1.98 8.68
N PRO A 75 0.90 -1.94 8.34
CA PRO A 75 -0.14 -1.61 9.32
C PRO A 75 -0.24 -2.61 10.50
N LEU A 76 0.10 -3.88 10.27
CA LEU A 76 0.11 -4.89 11.34
C LEU A 76 1.33 -4.70 12.25
N VAL A 77 2.46 -4.33 11.67
CA VAL A 77 3.70 -4.09 12.42
C VAL A 77 3.61 -2.82 13.27
N ASP A 78 2.87 -1.81 12.79
CA ASP A 78 2.65 -0.56 13.53
C ASP A 78 1.72 -0.74 14.75
N ASP A 79 0.88 -1.79 14.78
CA ASP A 79 -0.01 -2.09 15.90
C ASP A 79 0.75 -2.81 17.03
N LYS A 80 1.05 -2.08 18.10
CA LYS A 80 1.75 -2.61 19.28
C LYS A 80 1.00 -3.72 20.02
N ALA A 81 -0.29 -3.92 19.75
CA ALA A 81 -1.06 -5.03 20.33
C ALA A 81 -0.85 -6.35 19.58
N ILE A 82 -0.26 -6.30 18.39
CA ILE A 82 0.11 -7.49 17.62
C ILE A 82 1.48 -7.97 18.07
N THR A 83 1.56 -9.24 18.45
CA THR A 83 2.80 -9.86 18.93
C THR A 83 3.52 -10.63 17.84
N ASP A 84 2.76 -11.29 16.96
CA ASP A 84 3.28 -12.17 15.92
C ASP A 84 2.52 -11.97 14.62
N ILE A 85 3.25 -12.00 13.49
CA ILE A 85 2.69 -11.94 12.13
C ILE A 85 3.23 -13.14 11.36
N MET A 86 2.33 -13.94 10.80
CA MET A 86 2.66 -15.14 10.02
C MET A 86 2.14 -15.01 8.60
N VAL A 87 3.03 -15.21 7.63
CA VAL A 87 2.72 -15.16 6.20
C VAL A 87 2.90 -16.56 5.61
N ASN A 88 1.78 -17.26 5.38
CA ASN A 88 1.75 -18.61 4.81
C ASN A 88 1.37 -18.61 3.32
N GLY A 89 1.38 -17.44 2.68
CA GLY A 89 1.08 -17.25 1.26
C GLY A 89 0.44 -15.88 0.99
N PRO A 90 0.25 -15.52 -0.29
CA PRO A 90 -0.18 -14.19 -0.69
C PRO A 90 -1.58 -13.80 -0.18
N ASN A 91 -2.44 -14.80 0.07
CA ASN A 91 -3.81 -14.60 0.61
C ASN A 91 -3.98 -15.16 2.03
N ASN A 92 -2.88 -15.59 2.67
CA ASN A 92 -2.88 -16.30 3.94
C ASN A 92 -1.93 -15.60 4.91
N VAL A 93 -2.34 -14.41 5.33
CA VAL A 93 -1.68 -13.61 6.36
C VAL A 93 -2.47 -13.74 7.66
N PHE A 94 -1.78 -14.06 8.75
CA PHE A 94 -2.35 -14.18 10.08
C PHE A 94 -1.56 -13.32 11.05
N TYR A 95 -2.22 -12.84 12.10
CA TYR A 95 -1.57 -12.13 13.19
C TYR A 95 -2.11 -12.57 14.54
N GLU A 96 -1.27 -12.52 15.57
CA GLU A 96 -1.69 -12.74 16.95
C GLU A 96 -1.90 -11.40 17.65
N LYS A 97 -3.09 -11.22 18.24
CA LYS A 97 -3.44 -10.04 19.04
C LYS A 97 -4.06 -10.47 20.35
N HIS A 98 -3.47 -10.06 21.47
CA HIS A 98 -3.90 -10.45 22.82
C HIS A 98 -4.03 -11.99 23.01
N GLY A 99 -3.10 -12.78 22.46
CA GLY A 99 -3.11 -14.24 22.57
C GLY A 99 -4.14 -14.93 21.68
N LYS A 100 -4.74 -14.24 20.71
CA LYS A 100 -5.69 -14.80 19.75
C LYS A 100 -5.15 -14.65 18.34
N LEU A 101 -5.22 -15.76 17.59
CA LEU A 101 -4.88 -15.79 16.18
C LEU A 101 -6.04 -15.28 15.33
N GLU A 102 -5.79 -14.27 14.50
CA GLU A 102 -6.75 -13.68 13.59
C GLU A 102 -6.21 -13.72 12.14
N LYS A 103 -7.13 -13.88 11.18
CA LYS A 103 -6.79 -13.80 9.76
C LYS A 103 -6.84 -12.34 9.32
N SER A 104 -5.79 -11.87 8.65
CA SER A 104 -5.74 -10.54 8.09
C SER A 104 -6.49 -10.44 6.76
N ASP A 105 -7.06 -9.27 6.50
CA ASP A 105 -7.55 -8.87 5.18
C ASP A 105 -6.42 -8.44 4.23
N ILE A 106 -5.18 -8.34 4.76
CA ILE A 106 -3.99 -8.01 3.99
C ILE A 106 -3.65 -9.16 3.05
N THR A 107 -3.25 -8.78 1.84
CA THR A 107 -2.82 -9.71 0.80
C THR A 107 -1.63 -9.15 0.05
N PHE A 108 -0.75 -10.04 -0.40
CA PHE A 108 0.35 -9.71 -1.30
C PHE A 108 -0.13 -9.96 -2.74
N ILE A 109 0.20 -9.04 -3.65
CA ILE A 109 -0.18 -9.07 -5.07
C ILE A 109 1.04 -9.34 -5.96
#